data_AF-A0A3B8HPT1-F1
#
_entry.id   AF-A0A3B8HPT1-F1
#
_cell.length_a   1.000
_cell.length_b   1.000
_cell.length_c   1.000
_cell.angle_alpha   90.00
_cell.angle_beta   90.00
_cell.angle_gamma   90.00
#
_symmetry.space_group_name_H-M   'P 1'
#
loop_
_entity.id
_entity.type
_entity.pdbx_description
1 polymer ?
#
loop_
_entity_poly.entity_id
_entity_poly.type
_entity_poly.pdbx_seq_one_letter_code
_entity_poly.pdbx_strand_id
1 'polypeptide(L)'
;MKILMLLALAIPIIYFSDANAFDDKRTHPQITQKAIDGVSVKIEKYLQTNLTLPQGLATIISDGPQSTMSIREWLLLGAKQEDDPMRRASNPFPN
;
A
#
# COMPACT_ATOMS: atom_id res chain seq x y z
N MET A 1 46.38 -5.72 16.63
CA MET A 1 45.14 -6.46 16.94
C MET A 1 43.89 -5.58 17.04
N LYS A 2 43.89 -4.48 17.82
CA LYS A 2 42.69 -3.64 18.02
C LYS A 2 42.10 -3.03 16.74
N ILE A 3 42.94 -2.55 15.82
CA ILE A 3 42.51 -2.00 14.51
C ILE A 3 41.92 -3.08 13.61
N LEU A 4 42.49 -4.30 13.63
CA LEU A 4 41.98 -5.43 12.84
C LEU A 4 40.59 -5.88 13.33
N MET A 5 40.36 -5.87 14.65
CA MET A 5 39.04 -6.12 15.24
C MET A 5 38.02 -5.03 14.88
N LEU A 6 38.41 -3.76 14.89
CA LEU A 6 37.54 -2.65 14.49
C LEU A 6 37.14 -2.74 13.01
N LEU A 7 38.09 -3.07 12.12
CA LEU A 7 37.80 -3.30 10.71
C LEU A 7 36.88 -4.50 10.48
N ALA A 8 37.10 -5.60 11.22
CA ALA A 8 36.23 -6.78 11.16
C ALA A 8 34.79 -6.49 11.63
N LEU A 9 34.61 -5.56 12.57
CA LEU A 9 33.29 -5.11 13.04
C LEU A 9 32.61 -4.11 12.10
N ALA A 10 33.39 -3.32 11.35
CA ALA A 10 32.86 -2.33 10.42
C ALA A 10 32.32 -2.95 9.11
N ILE A 11 32.90 -4.06 8.65
CA ILE A 11 32.51 -4.73 7.41
C ILE A 11 31.03 -5.15 7.41
N PRO A 12 30.49 -5.87 8.42
CA PRO A 12 29.07 -6.24 8.44
C PRO A 12 28.14 -5.02 8.40
N ILE A 13 28.49 -3.92 9.09
CA ILE A 13 27.63 -2.73 9.19
C ILE A 13 27.46 -2.06 7.83
N ILE A 14 28.51 -2.06 7.00
CA ILE A 14 28.49 -1.48 5.65
C ILE A 14 27.76 -2.40 4.66
N TYR A 15 27.86 -3.72 4.81
CA TYR A 15 27.26 -4.68 3.88
C TYR A 15 25.80 -5.06 4.21
N PHE A 16 25.34 -4.85 5.44
CA PHE A 16 23.98 -5.20 5.88
C PHE A 16 23.10 -3.98 6.17
N SER A 17 23.47 -2.77 5.75
CA SER A 17 22.67 -1.56 5.98
C SER A 17 21.39 -1.48 5.15
N ASP A 18 21.29 -2.26 4.08
CA ASP A 18 20.13 -2.24 3.20
C ASP A 18 19.10 -3.28 3.65
N ALA A 19 18.30 -2.91 4.65
CA ALA A 19 17.00 -3.50 4.84
C ALA A 19 16.11 -3.07 3.66
N ASN A 20 16.19 -3.79 2.55
CA ASN A 20 15.23 -3.64 1.46
C ASN A 20 13.86 -4.05 2.01
N ALA A 21 13.01 -3.06 2.27
CA ALA A 21 11.61 -3.30 2.53
C ALA A 21 11.01 -4.09 1.35
N PHE A 22 10.17 -5.05 1.69
CA PHE A 22 9.67 -6.10 0.82
C PHE A 22 8.78 -5.52 -0.30
N ASP A 23 9.33 -5.36 -1.51
CA ASP A 23 8.61 -5.05 -2.77
C ASP A 23 7.41 -4.09 -2.63
N ASP A 24 7.70 -2.82 -2.31
CA ASP A 24 6.72 -1.72 -2.16
C ASP A 24 5.82 -1.55 -3.40
N LYS A 25 6.25 -2.06 -4.56
CA LYS A 25 5.50 -1.95 -5.82
C LYS A 25 4.44 -3.03 -5.99
N ARG A 26 4.56 -4.17 -5.30
CA ARG A 26 3.71 -5.35 -5.58
C ARG A 26 2.89 -5.77 -4.38
N THR A 27 3.42 -5.65 -3.16
CA THR A 27 2.76 -6.20 -1.97
C THR A 27 1.45 -5.48 -1.65
N HIS A 28 1.46 -4.14 -1.54
CA HIS A 28 0.26 -3.34 -1.23
C HIS A 28 -0.86 -3.53 -2.27
N PRO A 29 -0.60 -3.41 -3.59
CA PRO A 29 -1.62 -3.66 -4.61
C PRO A 29 -2.17 -5.09 -4.59
N GLN A 30 -1.31 -6.10 -4.39
CA GLN A 30 -1.74 -7.50 -4.40
C GLN A 30 -2.60 -7.87 -3.19
N ILE A 31 -2.25 -7.41 -1.99
CA ILE A 31 -3.05 -7.63 -0.79
C ILE A 31 -4.41 -6.95 -0.95
N THR A 32 -4.42 -5.70 -1.42
CA THR A 32 -5.65 -4.94 -1.67
C THR A 32 -6.54 -5.65 -2.70
N GLN A 33 -5.95 -6.11 -3.80
CA GLN A 33 -6.66 -6.87 -4.83
C GLN A 33 -7.28 -8.15 -4.25
N LYS A 34 -6.51 -8.95 -3.50
CA LYS A 34 -7.00 -10.17 -2.84
C LYS A 34 -8.09 -9.87 -1.82
N ALA A 35 -7.99 -8.77 -1.07
CA ALA A 35 -9.01 -8.37 -0.11
C ALA A 35 -10.32 -8.01 -0.83
N ILE A 36 -10.25 -7.18 -1.87
CA ILE A 36 -11.42 -6.84 -2.71
C ILE A 36 -12.08 -8.11 -3.23
N ASP A 37 -11.32 -9.06 -3.78
CA ASP A 37 -11.88 -10.29 -4.34
C ASP A 37 -12.49 -11.18 -3.26
N GLY A 38 -11.78 -11.35 -2.12
CA GLY A 38 -12.16 -12.23 -1.02
C GLY A 38 -13.35 -11.74 -0.19
N VAL A 39 -13.59 -10.43 -0.11
CA VAL A 39 -14.74 -9.84 0.60
C VAL A 39 -15.69 -9.05 -0.30
N SER A 40 -15.57 -9.20 -1.62
CA SER A 40 -16.36 -8.49 -2.64
C SER A 40 -17.83 -8.44 -2.28
N VAL A 41 -18.47 -9.58 -2.01
CA VAL A 41 -19.90 -9.65 -1.64
C VAL A 41 -20.27 -8.75 -0.46
N LYS A 42 -19.42 -8.66 0.58
CA LYS A 42 -19.68 -7.81 1.76
C LYS A 42 -19.49 -6.34 1.43
N ILE A 43 -18.43 -5.99 0.71
CA ILE A 43 -18.14 -4.61 0.29
C ILE A 43 -19.23 -4.11 -0.65
N GLU A 44 -19.59 -4.90 -1.66
CA GLU A 44 -20.67 -4.61 -2.61
C GLU A 44 -21.97 -4.31 -1.88
N LYS A 45 -22.37 -5.21 -0.96
CA LYS A 45 -23.58 -5.03 -0.17
C LYS A 45 -23.52 -3.74 0.65
N TYR A 46 -22.42 -3.48 1.36
CA TYR A 46 -22.27 -2.27 2.16
C TYR A 46 -22.37 -1.00 1.31
N LEU A 47 -21.70 -0.95 0.16
CA LEU A 47 -21.77 0.18 -0.77
C LEU A 47 -23.20 0.40 -1.27
N GLN A 48 -23.88 -0.67 -1.66
CA GLN A 48 -25.24 -0.61 -2.18
C GLN A 48 -26.27 -0.20 -1.12
N THR A 49 -26.20 -0.78 0.08
CA THR A 49 -27.26 -0.62 1.09
C THR A 49 -26.99 0.51 2.08
N ASN A 50 -25.75 0.76 2.45
CA ASN A 50 -25.40 1.74 3.48
C ASN A 50 -24.97 3.07 2.88
N LEU A 51 -24.36 3.05 1.70
CA LEU A 51 -23.85 4.26 1.04
C LEU A 51 -24.71 4.68 -0.16
N THR A 52 -25.79 3.95 -0.46
CA THR A 52 -26.70 4.24 -1.58
C THR A 52 -25.98 4.29 -2.93
N LEU A 53 -24.97 3.42 -3.09
CA LEU A 53 -24.18 3.31 -4.31
C LEU A 53 -24.57 2.01 -5.03
N PRO A 54 -25.61 2.02 -5.90
CA PRO A 54 -26.18 0.80 -6.47
C PRO A 54 -25.20 0.02 -7.36
N GLN A 55 -24.22 0.71 -7.94
CA GLN A 55 -23.16 0.06 -8.72
C GLN A 55 -22.00 -0.47 -7.86
N GLY A 56 -22.06 -0.28 -6.55
CA GLY A 56 -21.09 -0.81 -5.59
C GLY A 56 -19.66 -0.48 -5.97
N LEU A 57 -18.78 -1.47 -6.13
CA LEU A 57 -17.37 -1.23 -6.50
C LEU A 57 -17.19 -0.60 -7.89
N ALA A 58 -18.16 -0.78 -8.79
CA ALA A 58 -18.15 -0.18 -10.13
C ALA A 58 -18.64 1.27 -10.14
N THR A 59 -19.13 1.79 -9.01
CA THR A 59 -19.51 3.20 -8.87
C THR A 59 -18.35 4.11 -9.27
N ILE A 60 -18.61 5.02 -10.20
CA ILE A 60 -17.64 6.01 -10.66
C ILE A 60 -17.62 7.19 -9.68
N ILE A 61 -16.44 7.52 -9.17
CA ILE A 61 -16.19 8.71 -8.36
C ILE A 61 -15.24 9.62 -9.12
N SER A 62 -15.59 10.91 -9.18
CA SER A 62 -14.78 11.95 -9.79
C SER A 62 -14.16 12.84 -8.70
N ASP A 63 -12.84 12.96 -8.71
CA ASP A 63 -12.09 13.97 -7.95
C ASP A 63 -11.57 15.03 -8.94
N GLY A 64 -12.51 15.73 -9.56
CA GLY A 64 -12.25 16.74 -10.59
C GLY A 64 -12.07 16.18 -12.01
N PRO A 65 -11.75 17.06 -12.99
CA PRO A 65 -11.80 16.73 -14.42
C PRO A 65 -10.84 15.63 -14.88
N GLN A 66 -9.80 15.34 -14.10
CA GLN A 66 -8.70 14.46 -14.48
C GLN A 66 -8.72 13.11 -13.74
N SER A 67 -9.59 12.95 -12.75
CA SER A 67 -9.57 11.79 -11.85
C SER A 67 -10.96 11.19 -11.75
N THR A 68 -11.41 10.55 -12.84
CA THR A 68 -12.70 9.85 -12.88
C THR A 68 -12.43 8.36 -13.03
N MET A 69 -12.69 7.60 -11.96
CA MET A 69 -12.49 6.15 -11.94
C MET A 69 -13.47 5.48 -10.97
N SER A 70 -13.61 4.17 -11.09
CA SER A 70 -14.43 3.37 -10.18
C SER A 70 -13.87 3.34 -8.76
N ILE A 71 -14.71 3.04 -7.76
CA ILE A 71 -14.27 2.81 -6.38
C ILE A 71 -13.18 1.74 -6.32
N ARG A 72 -13.31 0.68 -7.12
CA ARG A 72 -12.30 -0.38 -7.25
C ARG A 72 -10.93 0.19 -7.66
N GLU A 73 -10.91 1.03 -8.69
CA GLU A 73 -9.68 1.65 -9.18
C GLU A 73 -9.09 2.62 -8.17
N TRP A 74 -9.93 3.39 -7.47
CA TRP A 74 -9.49 4.26 -6.38
C TRP A 74 -8.80 3.50 -5.25
N LEU A 75 -9.35 2.35 -4.82
CA LEU A 75 -8.74 1.51 -3.78
C LEU A 75 -7.36 0.99 -4.21
N LEU A 76 -7.24 0.53 -5.46
CA LEU A 76 -5.98 0.04 -6.00
C LEU A 76 -4.95 1.15 -6.20
N LEU A 77 -5.39 2.34 -6.60
CA LEU A 77 -4.53 3.52 -6.73
C LEU A 77 -4.00 3.97 -5.37
N GLY A 78 -4.86 4.01 -4.34
CA GLY A 78 -4.46 4.32 -2.98
C GLY A 78 -3.38 3.38 -2.46
N ALA A 79 -3.56 2.07 -2.67
CA ALA A 79 -2.58 1.06 -2.29
C ALA A 79 -1.23 1.20 -3.02
N LYS A 80 -1.22 1.72 -4.26
CA LYS A 80 0.02 2.00 -5.00
C LYS A 80 0.73 3.27 -4.50
N GLN A 81 -0.03 4.25 -4.00
CA GLN A 81 0.48 5.56 -3.61
C GLN A 81 0.71 5.69 -2.10
N GLU A 82 0.52 4.63 -1.31
CA GLU A 82 0.72 4.66 0.15
C GLU A 82 2.16 5.06 0.52
N ASP A 83 3.12 4.52 -0.24
CA ASP A 83 4.56 4.73 -0.03
C ASP A 83 5.18 5.78 -0.96
N ASP A 84 4.38 6.49 -1.77
CA ASP A 84 4.86 7.52 -2.69
C ASP A 84 4.15 8.88 -2.45
N PRO A 85 4.86 9.93 -1.99
CA PRO A 85 6.29 9.93 -1.65
C PRO A 85 6.61 9.07 -0.44
N MET A 86 7.87 8.63 -0.34
CA MET A 86 8.41 7.76 0.72
C MET A 86 7.96 8.27 2.10
N ARG A 87 6.89 7.66 2.65
CA ARG A 87 6.10 8.06 3.83
C ARG A 87 5.00 9.11 3.58
N ARG A 88 3.94 8.74 2.85
CA ARG A 88 2.70 9.55 2.83
C ARG A 88 1.98 9.52 4.19
N ALA A 89 2.10 8.41 4.92
CA ALA A 89 1.68 8.28 6.31
C ALA A 89 2.84 8.62 7.28
N SER A 90 2.54 9.32 8.37
CA SER A 90 3.54 9.81 9.34
C SER A 90 4.26 8.69 10.10
N ASN A 91 3.64 7.51 10.27
CA ASN A 91 4.25 6.34 10.85
C ASN A 91 3.60 5.04 10.32
N PRO A 92 4.28 4.26 9.44
CA PRO A 92 3.79 2.96 8.99
C PRO A 92 3.91 1.84 10.04
N PHE A 93 4.59 2.09 11.17
CA PHE A 93 4.80 1.12 12.26
C PHE A 93 4.29 1.68 13.60
N PRO A 94 2.97 1.68 13.86
CA PRO A 94 2.44 2.00 15.18
C PRO A 94 2.84 0.93 16.21
N ASN A 95 3.21 1.36 17.41
CA ASN A 95 3.55 0.50 18.56
C ASN A 95 2.31 -0.01 19.30
#